data_AF-U6KMI7-F1
#
_entry.id   AF-U6KMI7-F1
#
_cell.length_a   1.000
_cell.length_b   1.000
_cell.length_c   1.000
_cell.angle_alpha   90.00
_cell.angle_beta   90.00
_cell.angle_gamma   90.00
#
_symmetry.space_group_name_H-M   'P 1'
#
loop_
_entity.id
_entity.type
_entity.pdbx_description
1 polymer ?
#
loop_
_entity_poly.entity_id
_entity_poly.type
_entity_poly.pdbx_seq_one_letter_code
_entity_poly.pdbx_strand_id
1 'polypeptide(L)'
;MMCAASPKQFSNPSKVKIHQDRSAEGGLSASEVRKIWGQPSDAIFANVSESHFACLDDRITAPSLYTPGGDLGEFALALTACGTAPNDAAILQILNAHVAALPGTRKFYHCTDDEALEHMESYLGLEGLDMFSPDPATQQEIIKAIEQPRNKEVDACAAGDLAQFSFGTSASSCKQQAAHPTLVIEFCCSTSGLSTAVMKAFFTVLWDTENPNQQRMQLEVLAGKRAPQAFLSFTRVNENKCKFKQEIATTEDCEAAGVAPLLRARGRQARALISHMNAVSARRKELAAFFTKNGFCSLSAEELASRMDRYGARLGRDLPFYRVSFI
;
A
#
# COMPACT_ATOMS: atom_id res chain seq x y z
N MET A 1 -22.36 -35.23 -6.70
CA MET A 1 -20.91 -35.33 -6.94
C MET A 1 -20.37 -33.94 -7.21
N MET A 2 -19.77 -33.30 -6.21
CA MET A 2 -19.02 -32.06 -6.42
C MET A 2 -17.68 -32.44 -7.04
N CYS A 3 -17.37 -31.87 -8.21
CA CYS A 3 -16.04 -31.99 -8.80
C CYS A 3 -15.04 -31.33 -7.84
N ALA A 4 -14.23 -32.13 -7.15
CA ALA A 4 -13.03 -31.64 -6.49
C ALA A 4 -12.13 -31.04 -7.57
N ALA A 5 -12.03 -29.72 -7.62
CA ALA A 5 -11.05 -29.06 -8.44
C ALA A 5 -9.66 -29.44 -7.91
N SER A 6 -8.87 -30.15 -8.72
CA SER A 6 -7.44 -30.34 -8.46
C SER A 6 -6.80 -28.98 -8.13
N PRO A 7 -5.80 -28.92 -7.22
CA PRO A 7 -5.07 -27.69 -6.95
C PRO A 7 -4.51 -27.20 -8.29
N LYS A 8 -4.98 -26.04 -8.77
CA LYS A 8 -4.44 -25.42 -9.97
C LYS A 8 -2.94 -25.27 -9.73
N GLN A 9 -2.13 -25.96 -10.53
CA GLN A 9 -0.69 -25.84 -10.50
C GLN A 9 -0.36 -24.35 -10.62
N PHE A 10 0.22 -23.78 -9.55
CA PHE A 10 0.62 -22.38 -9.53
C PHE A 10 1.51 -22.10 -10.73
N SER A 11 1.32 -20.92 -11.32
CA SER A 11 2.17 -20.38 -12.38
C SER A 11 3.64 -20.56 -12.02
N ASN A 12 4.36 -21.36 -12.81
CA ASN A 12 5.78 -21.60 -12.61
C ASN A 12 6.55 -20.88 -13.73
N PRO A 13 6.84 -19.57 -13.57
CA PRO A 13 7.52 -18.83 -14.61
C PRO A 13 8.89 -19.45 -14.88
N SER A 14 9.24 -19.51 -16.15
CA SER A 14 10.54 -19.96 -16.65
C SER A 14 11.53 -18.81 -16.86
N LYS A 15 11.05 -17.57 -17.01
CA LYS A 15 11.84 -16.39 -17.36
C LYS A 15 11.33 -15.14 -16.65
N VAL A 16 12.21 -14.14 -16.49
CA VAL A 16 11.84 -12.80 -16.03
C VAL A 16 12.31 -11.77 -17.05
N LYS A 17 11.41 -10.86 -17.43
CA LYS A 17 11.71 -9.70 -18.26
C LYS A 17 11.72 -8.45 -17.42
N ILE A 18 12.73 -7.63 -17.66
CA ILE A 18 12.93 -6.35 -17.00
C ILE A 18 13.13 -5.32 -18.09
N HIS A 19 12.29 -4.30 -18.09
CA HIS A 19 12.34 -3.17 -19.00
C HIS A 19 12.51 -1.89 -18.17
N GLN A 20 13.51 -1.08 -18.51
CA GLN A 20 13.74 0.20 -17.85
C GLN A 20 13.00 1.30 -18.60
N ASP A 21 11.99 1.91 -17.97
CA ASP A 21 11.28 3.05 -18.57
C ASP A 21 11.98 4.37 -18.30
N ARG A 22 12.65 4.49 -17.15
CA ARG A 22 13.36 5.71 -16.75
C ARG A 22 14.64 5.37 -16.00
N SER A 23 15.72 6.09 -16.31
CA SER A 23 16.95 6.11 -15.52
C SER A 23 16.95 7.28 -14.54
N ALA A 24 17.71 7.17 -13.45
CA ALA A 24 18.00 8.27 -12.55
C ALA A 24 19.43 8.13 -12.04
N GLU A 25 20.08 9.26 -11.75
CA GLU A 25 21.45 9.28 -11.24
C GLU A 25 21.52 8.65 -9.84
N GLY A 26 22.56 7.86 -9.57
CA GLY A 26 22.75 7.18 -8.29
C GLY A 26 21.82 5.99 -8.02
N GLY A 27 20.88 5.68 -8.93
CA GLY A 27 20.01 4.51 -8.84
C GLY A 27 20.60 3.24 -9.44
N LEU A 28 19.94 2.10 -9.24
CA LEU A 28 20.36 0.82 -9.82
C LEU A 28 20.26 0.84 -11.35
N SER A 29 21.15 0.13 -12.01
CA SER A 29 21.11 -0.19 -13.44
C SER A 29 20.23 -1.41 -13.74
N ALA A 30 19.82 -1.58 -15.01
CA ALA A 30 19.01 -2.72 -15.43
C ALA A 30 19.69 -4.09 -15.21
N SER A 31 21.02 -4.15 -15.31
CA SER A 31 21.79 -5.38 -15.06
C SER A 31 21.81 -5.74 -13.57
N GLU A 32 21.91 -4.74 -12.68
CA GLU A 32 21.82 -4.94 -11.23
C GLU A 32 20.42 -5.40 -10.82
N VAL A 33 19.37 -4.74 -11.33
CA VAL A 33 17.98 -5.17 -11.08
C VAL A 33 17.77 -6.61 -11.54
N ARG A 34 18.30 -7.00 -12.70
CA ARG A 34 18.23 -8.39 -13.20
C ARG A 34 19.00 -9.40 -12.34
N LYS A 35 20.10 -8.99 -11.73
CA LYS A 35 20.87 -9.85 -10.83
C LYS A 35 20.13 -10.08 -9.50
N ILE A 36 19.31 -9.12 -9.05
CA ILE A 36 18.68 -9.14 -7.74
C ILE A 36 17.23 -9.68 -7.77
N TRP A 37 16.44 -9.31 -8.79
CA TRP A 37 15.02 -9.66 -8.94
C TRP A 37 14.69 -10.30 -10.30
N GLY A 38 15.70 -10.68 -11.08
CA GLY A 38 15.53 -11.17 -12.44
C GLY A 38 15.56 -12.69 -12.59
N GLN A 39 15.55 -13.46 -11.50
CA GLN A 39 15.44 -14.91 -11.54
C GLN A 39 14.01 -15.35 -11.20
N PRO A 40 13.45 -16.38 -11.87
CA PRO A 40 12.13 -16.91 -11.50
C PRO A 40 12.04 -17.38 -10.05
N SER A 41 13.16 -17.89 -9.50
CA SER A 41 13.28 -18.30 -8.11
C SER A 41 13.22 -17.16 -7.09
N ASP A 42 13.32 -15.90 -7.54
CA ASP A 42 13.24 -14.73 -6.66
C ASP A 42 11.79 -14.44 -6.22
N ALA A 43 10.80 -15.06 -6.88
CA ALA A 43 9.38 -14.88 -6.59
C ALA A 43 8.73 -16.15 -6.03
N ILE A 44 7.83 -15.94 -5.06
CA ILE A 44 6.88 -16.96 -4.60
C ILE A 44 5.50 -16.50 -5.03
N PHE A 45 4.75 -17.30 -5.79
CA PHE A 45 3.42 -16.89 -6.24
C PHE A 45 2.38 -17.15 -5.14
N ALA A 46 1.56 -16.16 -4.86
CA ALA A 46 0.49 -16.26 -3.89
C ALA A 46 -0.83 -15.75 -4.45
N ASN A 47 -1.94 -16.26 -3.91
CA ASN A 47 -3.26 -15.77 -4.22
C ASN A 47 -3.44 -14.33 -3.67
N VAL A 48 -3.78 -13.40 -4.55
CA VAL A 48 -3.98 -11.98 -4.22
C VAL A 48 -5.14 -11.79 -3.24
N SER A 49 -6.18 -12.63 -3.34
CA SER A 49 -7.32 -12.53 -2.42
C SER A 49 -6.98 -13.02 -1.01
N GLU A 50 -5.98 -13.89 -0.84
CA GLU A 50 -5.60 -14.46 0.46
C GLU A 50 -4.41 -13.74 1.11
N SER A 51 -3.68 -12.92 0.35
CA SER A 51 -2.50 -12.18 0.82
C SER A 51 -2.85 -10.76 1.23
N HIS A 52 -2.21 -10.20 2.26
CA HIS A 52 -2.31 -8.78 2.58
C HIS A 52 -1.42 -7.94 1.65
N PHE A 53 -1.68 -6.63 1.54
CA PHE A 53 -0.73 -5.69 0.94
C PHE A 53 0.09 -5.01 2.03
N ALA A 54 1.41 -5.13 1.92
CA ALA A 54 2.34 -4.37 2.71
C ALA A 54 2.54 -2.96 2.14
N CYS A 55 3.09 -2.06 2.96
CA CYS A 55 3.42 -0.71 2.52
C CYS A 55 4.49 -0.70 1.42
N LEU A 56 4.49 0.33 0.59
CA LEU A 56 5.57 0.61 -0.36
C LEU A 56 6.84 1.11 0.38
N ASP A 57 7.49 0.24 1.13
CA ASP A 57 8.68 0.55 1.92
C ASP A 57 9.82 -0.44 1.65
N ASP A 58 11.02 0.10 1.45
CA ASP A 58 12.21 -0.65 1.07
C ASP A 58 12.87 -1.41 2.24
N ARG A 59 12.39 -1.19 3.48
CA ARG A 59 12.83 -1.86 4.70
C ARG A 59 12.12 -3.19 4.94
N ILE A 60 10.97 -3.42 4.33
CA ILE A 60 10.21 -4.68 4.48
C ILE A 60 11.03 -5.84 3.94
N THR A 61 11.25 -6.86 4.77
CA THR A 61 12.15 -7.98 4.46
C THR A 61 11.41 -9.24 4.02
N ALA A 62 10.15 -9.40 4.43
CA ALA A 62 9.31 -10.51 4.01
C ALA A 62 8.92 -10.36 2.52
N PRO A 63 8.80 -11.48 1.77
CA PRO A 63 8.15 -11.47 0.47
C PRO A 63 6.69 -11.05 0.61
N SER A 64 6.30 -9.95 -0.03
CA SER A 64 4.94 -9.39 0.09
C SER A 64 4.39 -8.88 -1.24
N LEU A 65 3.07 -8.69 -1.27
CA LEU A 65 2.43 -7.76 -2.21
C LEU A 65 2.53 -6.36 -1.62
N TYR A 66 2.64 -5.35 -2.49
CA TYR A 66 2.96 -3.99 -2.05
C TYR A 66 2.09 -2.96 -2.75
N THR A 67 1.66 -1.98 -1.96
CA THR A 67 0.95 -0.78 -2.40
C THR A 67 1.24 0.37 -1.43
N PRO A 68 1.14 1.65 -1.81
CA PRO A 68 1.29 2.76 -0.88
C PRO A 68 0.36 2.63 0.32
N GLY A 69 0.91 2.72 1.54
CA GLY A 69 0.15 2.60 2.78
C GLY A 69 -0.39 1.20 3.12
N GLY A 70 -0.13 0.17 2.31
CA GLY A 70 -0.62 -1.19 2.53
C GLY A 70 -2.15 -1.32 2.39
N ASP A 71 -2.75 -2.28 3.09
CA ASP A 71 -4.21 -2.45 3.08
C ASP A 71 -4.94 -1.22 3.66
N LEU A 72 -4.41 -0.61 4.73
CA LEU A 72 -4.94 0.64 5.29
C LEU A 72 -4.91 1.78 4.26
N GLY A 73 -3.84 1.80 3.46
CA GLY A 73 -3.66 2.57 2.23
C GLY A 73 -4.87 2.47 1.29
N GLU A 74 -5.09 1.26 0.77
CA GLU A 74 -6.18 1.05 -0.20
C GLU A 74 -7.57 1.28 0.42
N PHE A 75 -7.74 1.04 1.73
CA PHE A 75 -8.98 1.34 2.43
C PHE A 75 -9.29 2.85 2.50
N ALA A 76 -8.33 3.69 2.89
CA ALA A 76 -8.55 5.14 2.90
C ALA A 76 -8.71 5.70 1.46
N LEU A 77 -8.04 5.09 0.48
CA LEU A 77 -8.22 5.42 -0.93
C LEU A 77 -9.67 5.13 -1.38
N ALA A 78 -10.27 4.03 -0.94
CA ALA A 78 -11.66 3.69 -1.24
C ALA A 78 -12.63 4.73 -0.66
N LEU A 79 -12.43 5.10 0.61
CA LEU A 79 -13.22 6.15 1.26
C LEU A 79 -13.11 7.48 0.51
N THR A 80 -11.89 7.87 0.12
CA THR A 80 -11.63 9.08 -0.65
C THR A 80 -12.31 9.03 -2.02
N ALA A 81 -12.20 7.90 -2.73
CA ALA A 81 -12.77 7.70 -4.06
C ALA A 81 -14.30 7.72 -4.08
N CYS A 82 -14.93 7.28 -2.98
CA CYS A 82 -16.37 7.39 -2.78
C CYS A 82 -16.86 8.84 -2.69
N GLY A 83 -15.99 9.78 -2.31
CA GLY A 83 -16.34 11.19 -2.18
C GLY A 83 -17.30 11.49 -1.04
N THR A 84 -17.51 10.54 -0.12
CA THR A 84 -18.20 10.77 1.15
C THR A 84 -17.17 11.13 2.21
N ALA A 85 -17.53 12.04 3.12
CA ALA A 85 -16.74 12.35 4.30
C ALA A 85 -17.40 11.71 5.52
N PRO A 86 -17.29 10.37 5.70
CA PRO A 86 -17.84 9.72 6.87
C PRO A 86 -17.17 10.25 8.14
N ASN A 87 -17.93 10.32 9.23
CA ASN A 87 -17.37 10.62 10.55
C ASN A 87 -16.59 9.40 11.10
N ASP A 88 -15.84 9.62 12.18
CA ASP A 88 -14.99 8.60 12.81
C ASP A 88 -15.75 7.30 13.15
N ALA A 89 -16.96 7.42 13.68
CA ALA A 89 -17.79 6.26 14.03
C ALA A 89 -18.18 5.43 12.81
N ALA A 90 -18.55 6.09 11.72
CA ALA A 90 -18.85 5.43 10.45
C ALA A 90 -17.60 4.77 9.85
N ILE A 91 -16.43 5.43 9.90
CA ILE A 91 -15.16 4.85 9.44
C ILE A 91 -14.81 3.60 10.25
N LEU A 92 -14.92 3.66 11.58
CA LEU A 92 -14.69 2.51 12.46
C LEU A 92 -15.64 1.35 12.15
N GLN A 93 -16.93 1.64 11.91
CA GLN A 93 -17.92 0.64 11.53
C GLN A 93 -17.58 -0.01 10.18
N ILE A 94 -17.26 0.80 9.16
CA ILE A 94 -16.90 0.31 7.82
C ILE A 94 -15.62 -0.54 7.90
N LEU A 95 -14.62 -0.11 8.66
CA LEU A 95 -13.38 -0.86 8.85
C LEU A 95 -13.65 -2.21 9.52
N ASN A 96 -14.41 -2.24 10.61
CA ASN A 96 -14.79 -3.50 11.27
C ASN A 96 -15.54 -4.45 10.33
N ALA A 97 -16.50 -3.93 9.57
CA ALA A 97 -17.23 -4.72 8.58
C ALA A 97 -16.30 -5.25 7.48
N HIS A 98 -15.33 -4.44 7.04
CA HIS A 98 -14.37 -4.84 6.03
C HIS A 98 -13.43 -5.93 6.53
N VAL A 99 -12.84 -5.73 7.71
CA VAL A 99 -11.92 -6.69 8.35
C VAL A 99 -12.64 -8.00 8.62
N ALA A 100 -13.89 -7.97 9.08
CA ALA A 100 -14.71 -9.17 9.27
C ALA A 100 -14.95 -9.93 7.95
N ALA A 101 -15.08 -9.21 6.82
CA ALA A 101 -15.34 -9.78 5.51
C ALA A 101 -14.08 -10.29 4.77
N LEU A 102 -12.86 -10.07 5.28
CA LEU A 102 -11.65 -10.57 4.64
C LEU A 102 -11.66 -12.12 4.60
N PRO A 103 -11.18 -12.76 3.53
CA PRO A 103 -11.15 -14.22 3.42
C PRO A 103 -10.04 -14.85 4.27
N GLY A 104 -10.34 -16.06 4.78
CA GLY A 104 -9.35 -16.97 5.37
C GLY A 104 -8.46 -16.33 6.43
N THR A 105 -7.15 -16.56 6.30
CA THR A 105 -6.11 -16.07 7.21
C THR A 105 -5.58 -14.68 6.86
N ARG A 106 -6.19 -13.97 5.88
CA ARG A 106 -5.72 -12.65 5.46
C ARG A 106 -5.85 -11.66 6.64
N LYS A 107 -4.72 -11.05 6.98
CA LYS A 107 -4.63 -9.94 7.94
C LYS A 107 -4.91 -8.61 7.24
N PHE A 108 -5.29 -7.60 8.01
CA PHE A 108 -5.41 -6.22 7.57
C PHE A 108 -4.15 -5.46 8.00
N TYR A 109 -3.28 -5.18 7.04
CA TYR A 109 -1.92 -4.71 7.30
C TYR A 109 -1.79 -3.18 7.26
N HIS A 110 -0.97 -2.66 8.18
CA HIS A 110 -0.40 -1.32 8.13
C HIS A 110 1.05 -1.36 8.65
N CYS A 111 1.86 -0.37 8.26
CA CYS A 111 3.21 -0.21 8.77
C CYS A 111 3.47 1.22 9.25
N THR A 112 4.40 1.35 10.18
CA THR A 112 5.02 2.62 10.60
C THR A 112 6.52 2.39 10.74
N ASP A 113 7.27 3.36 11.26
CA ASP A 113 8.70 3.22 11.48
C ASP A 113 9.18 3.78 12.82
N ASP A 114 10.40 3.38 13.18
CA ASP A 114 11.07 3.82 14.40
C ASP A 114 11.20 5.34 14.48
N GLU A 115 11.53 6.02 13.38
CA GLU A 115 11.61 7.48 13.35
C GLU A 115 10.26 8.15 13.71
N ALA A 116 9.13 7.63 13.19
CA ALA A 116 7.80 8.09 13.56
C ALA A 116 7.43 7.80 15.02
N LEU A 117 7.90 6.67 15.57
CA LEU A 117 7.69 6.32 16.98
C LEU A 117 8.52 7.22 17.90
N GLU A 118 9.80 7.45 17.59
CA GLU A 118 10.67 8.37 18.33
C GLU A 118 10.07 9.79 18.38
N HIS A 119 9.49 10.25 17.26
CA HIS A 119 8.78 11.52 17.22
C HIS A 119 7.54 11.51 18.13
N MET A 120 6.77 10.42 18.13
CA MET A 120 5.59 10.26 19.01
C MET A 120 5.99 10.19 20.50
N GLU A 121 7.04 9.47 20.83
CA GLU A 121 7.64 9.38 22.17
C GLU A 121 8.06 10.76 22.68
N SER A 122 8.81 11.49 21.86
CA SER A 122 9.25 12.86 22.16
C SER A 122 8.05 13.80 22.34
N TYR A 123 7.02 13.68 21.50
CA TYR A 123 5.79 14.46 21.62
C TYR A 123 5.07 14.18 22.96
N LEU A 124 4.95 12.91 23.34
CA LEU A 124 4.20 12.47 24.51
C LEU A 124 5.01 12.59 25.81
N GLY A 125 6.33 12.79 25.73
CA GLY A 125 7.22 12.75 26.88
C GLY A 125 7.33 11.35 27.47
N LEU A 126 7.30 10.32 26.62
CA LEU A 126 7.39 8.91 26.99
C LEU A 126 8.67 8.30 26.42
N GLU A 127 9.20 7.27 27.08
CA GLU A 127 10.29 6.42 26.56
C GLU A 127 9.75 4.99 26.36
N GLY A 128 10.04 4.37 25.22
CA GLY A 128 9.65 3.00 24.94
C GLY A 128 8.14 2.83 24.71
N LEU A 129 7.56 3.68 23.85
CA LEU A 129 6.14 3.64 23.50
C LEU A 129 5.78 2.29 22.87
N ASP A 130 4.95 1.51 23.58
CA ASP A 130 4.36 0.30 23.03
C ASP A 130 3.14 0.65 22.16
N MET A 131 3.27 0.44 20.85
CA MET A 131 2.17 0.64 19.90
C MET A 131 1.28 -0.59 19.72
N PHE A 132 1.63 -1.74 20.29
CA PHE A 132 0.89 -2.98 20.15
C PHE A 132 -0.12 -3.17 21.28
N SER A 133 0.25 -2.81 22.51
CA SER A 133 -0.61 -2.93 23.68
C SER A 133 -0.42 -1.78 24.70
N PRO A 134 -0.54 -0.50 24.28
CA PRO A 134 -0.48 0.63 25.21
C PRO A 134 -1.61 0.57 26.25
N ASP A 135 -1.35 1.07 27.46
CA ASP A 135 -2.40 1.18 28.48
C ASP A 135 -3.50 2.19 28.06
N PRO A 136 -4.72 2.10 28.61
CA PRO A 136 -5.83 2.94 28.18
C PRO A 136 -5.59 4.46 28.26
N ALA A 137 -4.77 4.94 29.19
CA ALA A 137 -4.46 6.36 29.27
C ALA A 137 -3.51 6.75 28.12
N THR A 138 -2.47 5.96 27.89
CA THR A 138 -1.55 6.14 26.76
C THR A 138 -2.27 6.04 25.41
N GLN A 139 -3.23 5.11 25.24
CA GLN A 139 -4.07 5.04 24.04
C GLN A 139 -4.78 6.36 23.73
N GLN A 140 -5.37 6.99 24.75
CA GLN A 140 -6.05 8.27 24.57
C GLN A 140 -5.09 9.39 24.17
N GLU A 141 -3.89 9.43 24.75
CA GLU A 141 -2.87 10.41 24.41
C GLU A 141 -2.31 10.20 23.00
N ILE A 142 -2.08 8.96 22.56
CA ILE A 142 -1.68 8.66 21.17
C ILE A 142 -2.77 9.13 20.19
N ILE A 143 -4.04 8.83 20.47
CA ILE A 143 -5.15 9.24 19.60
C ILE A 143 -5.24 10.77 19.50
N LYS A 144 -5.09 11.48 20.62
CA LYS A 144 -5.03 12.96 20.63
C LYS A 144 -3.81 13.48 19.87
N ALA A 145 -2.67 12.79 19.95
CA ALA A 145 -1.46 13.16 19.26
C ALA A 145 -1.60 13.00 17.73
N ILE A 146 -2.25 11.93 17.25
CA ILE A 146 -2.54 11.72 15.82
C ILE A 146 -3.40 12.87 15.25
N GLU A 147 -4.26 13.49 16.05
CA GLU A 147 -5.09 14.62 15.63
C GLU A 147 -4.35 15.96 15.50
N GLN A 148 -3.09 16.04 15.92
CA GLN A 148 -2.38 17.31 15.98
C GLN A 148 -1.86 17.72 14.60
N PRO A 149 -2.03 18.98 14.17
CA PRO A 149 -1.51 19.47 12.90
C PRO A 149 -0.02 19.18 12.69
N ARG A 150 0.80 19.34 13.73
CA ARG A 150 2.24 19.00 13.70
C ARG A 150 2.56 17.52 13.49
N ASN A 151 1.58 16.65 13.77
CA ASN A 151 1.67 15.21 13.51
C ASN A 151 0.87 14.81 12.24
N LYS A 152 0.25 15.79 11.57
CA LYS A 152 -0.42 15.66 10.27
C LYS A 152 0.43 16.22 9.13
N GLU A 153 1.33 17.15 9.43
CA GLU A 153 2.25 17.76 8.48
C GLU A 153 3.43 16.82 8.22
N VAL A 154 3.30 16.06 7.14
CA VAL A 154 4.46 15.76 6.29
C VAL A 154 4.10 16.22 4.89
N ASP A 155 5.03 16.95 4.30
CA ASP A 155 5.05 17.29 2.90
C ASP A 155 4.72 16.07 2.04
N ALA A 156 3.48 16.02 1.55
CA ALA A 156 3.28 15.53 0.20
C ALA A 156 4.21 16.39 -0.68
N CYS A 157 5.24 15.78 -1.28
CA CYS A 157 6.29 16.38 -2.13
C CYS A 157 7.69 16.50 -1.53
N ALA A 158 8.23 15.44 -0.91
CA ALA A 158 9.68 15.16 -0.95
C ALA A 158 10.00 14.08 -2.00
N ALA A 159 9.41 14.21 -3.18
CA ALA A 159 9.94 13.79 -4.47
C ALA A 159 9.54 14.93 -5.42
N GLY A 160 10.51 15.57 -6.05
CA GLY A 160 10.45 16.96 -6.54
C GLY A 160 9.13 17.36 -7.24
N ASP A 161 8.60 18.52 -6.84
CA ASP A 161 7.51 19.26 -7.50
C ASP A 161 6.31 18.44 -8.02
N LEU A 162 5.32 18.21 -7.13
CA LEU A 162 3.98 17.76 -7.50
C LEU A 162 2.93 18.82 -7.12
N ALA A 163 2.94 19.94 -7.84
CA ALA A 163 1.74 20.76 -7.97
C ALA A 163 0.76 20.12 -8.98
N GLN A 164 -0.54 20.34 -8.74
CA GLN A 164 -1.71 20.09 -9.63
C GLN A 164 -2.36 18.68 -9.47
N PHE A 165 -3.54 18.56 -8.87
CA PHE A 165 -4.78 19.26 -9.21
C PHE A 165 -5.72 19.25 -7.98
N SER A 166 -6.13 20.43 -7.52
CA SER A 166 -7.08 20.61 -6.41
C SER A 166 -8.50 20.75 -6.97
N PHE A 167 -9.47 19.99 -6.46
CA PHE A 167 -10.88 20.36 -6.62
C PHE A 167 -11.14 21.56 -5.70
N GLY A 168 -11.38 22.71 -6.32
CA GLY A 168 -11.77 24.01 -5.75
C GLY A 168 -11.70 24.17 -4.22
N THR A 169 -10.63 24.77 -3.72
CA THR A 169 -10.64 26.07 -3.02
C THR A 169 -9.20 26.41 -2.58
N SER A 170 -8.75 27.62 -2.93
CA SER A 170 -7.61 28.33 -2.32
C SER A 170 -6.25 27.61 -2.29
N ALA A 171 -5.52 27.68 -3.40
CA ALA A 171 -4.11 27.33 -3.48
C ALA A 171 -3.23 28.47 -2.92
N SER A 172 -2.72 28.31 -1.70
CA SER A 172 -1.56 29.05 -1.22
C SER A 172 -0.95 28.37 0.00
N SER A 173 0.33 28.01 -0.10
CA SER A 173 1.21 27.50 0.95
C SER A 173 1.39 25.98 1.02
N CYS A 174 2.08 25.41 0.03
CA CYS A 174 3.00 24.30 0.29
C CYS A 174 4.40 24.87 0.02
N LYS A 175 5.06 25.35 1.07
CA LYS A 175 6.45 25.83 1.04
C LYS A 175 7.31 24.68 1.55
N GLN A 176 8.31 24.31 0.76
CA GLN A 176 9.37 23.35 1.09
C GLN A 176 9.99 23.67 2.46
N GLN A 177 9.93 22.72 3.39
CA GLN A 177 10.80 22.74 4.57
C GLN A 177 11.27 21.31 4.90
N ALA A 178 12.49 21.22 5.40
CA ALA A 178 13.25 19.97 5.48
C ALA A 178 12.58 18.87 6.32
N ALA A 179 12.85 17.63 5.91
CA ALA A 179 12.48 16.36 6.51
C ALA A 179 12.28 16.37 8.03
N HIS A 180 11.07 15.98 8.45
CA HIS A 180 10.80 15.45 9.78
C HIS A 180 9.94 14.18 9.65
N PRO A 181 10.28 13.09 10.37
CA PRO A 181 9.59 11.82 10.29
C PRO A 181 8.36 11.83 11.20
N THR A 182 7.20 11.67 10.60
CA THR A 182 5.93 11.58 11.32
C THR A 182 5.23 10.30 10.89
N LEU A 183 4.42 9.73 11.78
CA LEU A 183 3.58 8.54 11.59
C LEU A 183 2.59 8.75 10.43
N VAL A 184 3.07 8.64 9.19
CA VAL A 184 2.32 9.08 8.00
C VAL A 184 2.07 7.91 7.06
N ILE A 185 0.78 7.70 6.78
CA ILE A 185 0.37 6.98 5.59
C ILE A 185 0.69 7.86 4.38
N GLU A 186 1.59 7.39 3.52
CA GLU A 186 1.97 8.05 2.27
C GLU A 186 0.75 8.10 1.32
N PHE A 187 -0.10 9.11 1.46
CA PHE A 187 -1.27 9.38 0.60
C PHE A 187 -1.14 10.71 -0.12
N CYS A 188 -1.03 10.69 -1.44
CA CYS A 188 -1.05 11.91 -2.25
C CYS A 188 -2.43 12.59 -2.36
N CYS A 189 -3.53 12.02 -1.83
CA CYS A 189 -4.89 12.49 -2.16
C CYS A 189 -5.92 12.53 -1.02
N SER A 190 -5.56 12.27 0.24
CA SER A 190 -6.52 12.31 1.35
C SER A 190 -6.58 13.72 1.96
N THR A 191 -7.77 14.24 2.25
CA THR A 191 -7.89 15.43 3.11
C THR A 191 -7.37 15.06 4.50
N SER A 192 -6.62 15.95 5.16
CA SER A 192 -5.90 15.66 6.42
C SER A 192 -6.79 15.09 7.54
N GLY A 193 -8.10 15.35 7.50
CA GLY A 193 -9.08 14.76 8.43
C GLY A 193 -9.35 13.27 8.21
N LEU A 194 -9.42 12.81 6.95
CA LEU A 194 -9.77 11.42 6.65
C LEU A 194 -8.63 10.45 6.99
N SER A 195 -7.38 10.79 6.69
CA SER A 195 -6.22 9.97 7.08
C SER A 195 -6.15 9.79 8.59
N THR A 196 -6.36 10.87 9.34
CA THR A 196 -6.43 10.87 10.81
C THR A 196 -7.53 9.93 11.31
N ALA A 197 -8.75 10.07 10.79
CA ALA A 197 -9.88 9.25 11.22
C ALA A 197 -9.69 7.75 10.89
N VAL A 198 -9.07 7.43 9.76
CA VAL A 198 -8.73 6.06 9.37
C VAL A 198 -7.65 5.46 10.28
N MET A 199 -6.61 6.22 10.63
CA MET A 199 -5.60 5.80 11.61
C MET A 199 -6.21 5.55 12.99
N LYS A 200 -7.08 6.46 13.45
CA LYS A 200 -7.82 6.28 14.72
C LYS A 200 -8.62 4.99 14.70
N ALA A 201 -9.40 4.76 13.65
CA ALA A 201 -10.18 3.54 13.50
C ALA A 201 -9.30 2.27 13.51
N PHE A 202 -8.16 2.30 12.84
CA PHE A 202 -7.20 1.19 12.84
C PHE A 202 -6.71 0.86 14.25
N PHE A 203 -6.22 1.85 14.99
CA PHE A 203 -5.71 1.65 16.34
C PHE A 203 -6.80 1.28 17.35
N THR A 204 -8.01 1.84 17.21
CA THR A 204 -9.16 1.40 18.01
C THR A 204 -9.43 -0.08 17.86
N VAL A 205 -9.37 -0.64 16.65
CA VAL A 205 -9.56 -2.10 16.45
C VAL A 205 -8.33 -2.91 16.89
N LEU A 206 -7.12 -2.37 16.68
CA LEU A 206 -5.86 -3.06 17.05
C LEU A 206 -5.72 -3.26 18.56
N TRP A 207 -6.12 -2.27 19.37
CA TRP A 207 -5.94 -2.30 20.82
C TRP A 207 -7.12 -2.87 21.60
N ASP A 208 -8.30 -2.95 20.98
CA ASP A 208 -9.50 -3.49 21.62
C ASP A 208 -9.44 -5.03 21.68
N THR A 209 -9.05 -5.57 22.83
CA THR A 209 -8.96 -7.01 23.08
C THR A 209 -10.31 -7.73 23.03
N GLU A 210 -11.43 -7.00 23.17
CA GLU A 210 -12.78 -7.56 23.06
C GLU A 210 -13.27 -7.59 21.60
N ASN A 211 -12.60 -6.85 20.71
CA ASN A 211 -12.97 -6.82 19.29
C ASN A 211 -12.59 -8.15 18.59
N PRO A 212 -13.54 -8.87 17.98
CA PRO A 212 -13.25 -10.13 17.29
C PRO A 212 -12.32 -9.97 16.09
N ASN A 213 -12.19 -8.76 15.54
CA ASN A 213 -11.29 -8.45 14.43
C ASN A 213 -9.86 -8.11 14.88
N GLN A 214 -9.60 -7.92 16.18
CA GLN A 214 -8.30 -7.50 16.70
C GLN A 214 -7.16 -8.41 16.21
N GLN A 215 -7.34 -9.72 16.31
CA GLN A 215 -6.35 -10.70 15.88
C GLN A 215 -6.11 -10.68 14.36
N ARG A 216 -6.97 -10.04 13.57
CA ARG A 216 -6.84 -9.89 12.13
C ARG A 216 -6.06 -8.64 11.75
N MET A 217 -5.85 -7.71 12.66
CA MET A 217 -5.05 -6.52 12.44
C MET A 217 -3.56 -6.87 12.49
N GLN A 218 -2.76 -6.21 11.65
CA GLN A 218 -1.31 -6.36 11.66
C GLN A 218 -0.65 -5.00 11.53
N LEU A 219 0.15 -4.64 12.53
CA LEU A 219 1.04 -3.49 12.51
C LEU A 219 2.48 -3.98 12.38
N GLU A 220 3.25 -3.39 11.48
CA GLU A 220 4.70 -3.60 11.40
C GLU A 220 5.44 -2.29 11.67
N VAL A 221 6.39 -2.29 12.61
CA VAL A 221 7.27 -1.15 12.88
C VAL A 221 8.60 -1.41 12.18
N LEU A 222 8.90 -0.60 11.17
CA LEU A 222 10.08 -0.74 10.33
C LEU A 222 11.27 -0.02 10.96
N ALA A 223 12.37 -0.74 11.12
CA ALA A 223 13.58 -0.18 11.71
C ALA A 223 14.57 0.34 10.65
N GLY A 224 15.25 1.44 11.00
CA GLY A 224 16.32 2.05 10.25
C GLY A 224 15.86 2.95 9.11
N LYS A 225 16.84 3.55 8.42
CA LYS A 225 16.60 4.56 7.39
C LYS A 225 16.15 3.97 6.06
N ARG A 226 15.20 4.64 5.40
CA ARG A 226 14.82 4.39 4.00
C ARG A 226 15.98 4.76 3.07
N ALA A 227 16.25 3.93 2.08
CA ALA A 227 17.26 4.21 1.05
C ALA A 227 16.94 3.47 -0.25
N PRO A 228 15.76 3.70 -0.86
CA PRO A 228 15.39 3.02 -2.09
C PRO A 228 16.28 3.48 -3.25
N GLN A 229 16.73 2.54 -4.07
CA GLN A 229 17.64 2.79 -5.21
C GLN A 229 16.96 2.54 -6.56
N ALA A 230 15.76 1.97 -6.55
CA ALA A 230 14.95 1.70 -7.74
C ALA A 230 13.46 1.64 -7.41
N PHE A 231 12.63 1.87 -8.42
CA PHE A 231 11.20 1.62 -8.39
C PHE A 231 10.87 0.48 -9.36
N LEU A 232 10.32 -0.62 -8.86
CA LEU A 232 9.91 -1.78 -9.62
C LEU A 232 8.38 -1.82 -9.69
N SER A 233 7.84 -1.76 -10.90
CA SER A 233 6.42 -1.83 -11.17
C SER A 233 6.06 -3.14 -11.86
N PHE A 234 5.09 -3.85 -11.31
CA PHE A 234 4.55 -5.07 -11.87
C PHE A 234 3.20 -4.74 -12.50
N THR A 235 3.22 -4.53 -13.82
CA THR A 235 2.05 -4.14 -14.61
C THR A 235 1.77 -5.13 -15.71
N ARG A 236 0.50 -5.19 -16.12
CA ARG A 236 0.04 -5.96 -17.26
C ARG A 236 0.58 -5.29 -18.51
N VAL A 237 1.28 -6.03 -19.35
CA VAL A 237 1.55 -5.56 -20.70
C VAL A 237 0.29 -5.82 -21.52
N ASN A 238 -0.51 -4.78 -21.73
CA ASN A 238 -1.68 -4.89 -22.60
C ASN A 238 -1.19 -4.86 -24.06
N GLU A 239 -1.33 -5.98 -24.77
CA GLU A 239 -0.76 -6.22 -26.12
C GLU A 239 -1.39 -5.36 -27.25
N ASN A 240 -2.36 -4.49 -26.95
CA ASN A 240 -3.23 -3.89 -27.96
C ASN A 240 -2.92 -2.44 -28.37
N LYS A 241 -1.72 -1.89 -28.12
CA LYS A 241 -1.39 -0.53 -28.63
C LYS A 241 -0.01 -0.28 -29.24
N CYS A 242 0.90 -1.24 -29.31
CA CYS A 242 2.11 -1.09 -30.12
C CYS A 242 2.40 -2.35 -30.94
N LYS A 243 2.39 -2.16 -32.25
CA LYS A 243 2.57 -3.13 -33.32
C LYS A 243 4.05 -3.57 -33.41
N PHE A 244 4.59 -4.21 -32.37
CA PHE A 244 5.82 -5.01 -32.45
C PHE A 244 5.66 -6.26 -31.60
N LYS A 245 5.83 -7.40 -32.26
CA LYS A 245 5.55 -8.75 -31.76
C LYS A 245 6.48 -9.14 -30.62
N GLN A 246 5.87 -9.87 -29.67
CA GLN A 246 6.44 -10.66 -28.59
C GLN A 246 7.03 -9.80 -27.46
N GLU A 247 6.47 -9.93 -26.25
CA GLU A 247 7.18 -10.47 -25.09
C GLU A 247 6.37 -10.29 -23.77
N ILE A 248 5.97 -11.44 -23.20
CA ILE A 248 4.94 -11.69 -22.15
C ILE A 248 5.26 -11.05 -20.78
N ALA A 249 4.22 -10.60 -20.06
CA ALA A 249 4.20 -10.18 -18.63
C ALA A 249 3.89 -11.37 -17.71
N THR A 250 3.61 -11.21 -16.40
CA THR A 250 2.90 -12.27 -15.63
C THR A 250 1.80 -12.83 -16.53
N THR A 251 1.87 -14.13 -16.86
CA THR A 251 1.02 -14.67 -17.95
C THR A 251 -0.43 -14.28 -17.67
N GLU A 252 -1.21 -13.97 -18.71
CA GLU A 252 -2.65 -13.65 -18.55
C GLU A 252 -3.37 -14.70 -17.68
N ASP A 253 -2.88 -15.94 -17.71
CA ASP A 253 -3.28 -17.05 -16.85
C ASP A 253 -3.05 -16.79 -15.35
N CYS A 254 -1.93 -16.18 -14.94
CA CYS A 254 -1.65 -15.81 -13.55
C CYS A 254 -2.70 -14.82 -13.03
N GLU A 255 -2.96 -13.78 -13.81
CA GLU A 255 -3.94 -12.75 -13.45
C GLU A 255 -5.36 -13.32 -13.45
N ALA A 256 -5.71 -14.13 -14.45
CA ALA A 256 -6.98 -14.84 -14.50
C ALA A 256 -7.15 -15.84 -13.34
N ALA A 257 -6.05 -16.39 -12.83
CA ALA A 257 -6.02 -17.23 -11.65
C ALA A 257 -6.00 -16.43 -10.32
N GLY A 258 -5.88 -15.09 -10.37
CA GLY A 258 -5.81 -14.25 -9.19
C GLY A 258 -4.51 -14.40 -8.40
N VAL A 259 -3.40 -14.79 -9.04
CA VAL A 259 -2.09 -14.97 -8.41
C VAL A 259 -1.11 -13.88 -8.82
N ALA A 260 -0.22 -13.51 -7.88
CA ALA A 260 0.84 -12.54 -8.12
C ALA A 260 2.14 -12.99 -7.44
N PRO A 261 3.32 -12.60 -7.97
CA PRO A 261 4.59 -12.89 -7.33
C PRO A 261 4.73 -12.06 -6.04
N LEU A 262 5.09 -12.71 -4.94
CA LEU A 262 5.58 -12.08 -3.73
C LEU A 262 7.07 -11.82 -3.89
N LEU A 263 7.50 -10.60 -3.60
CA LEU A 263 8.89 -10.17 -3.75
C LEU A 263 9.38 -9.53 -2.46
N ARG A 264 10.70 -9.56 -2.26
CA ARG A 264 11.34 -8.83 -1.17
C ARG A 264 11.78 -7.46 -1.67
N ALA A 265 11.36 -6.40 -0.99
CA ALA A 265 11.81 -5.04 -1.27
C ALA A 265 13.33 -4.87 -1.03
N ARG A 266 13.88 -5.65 -0.08
CA ARG A 266 15.31 -5.72 0.23
C ARG A 266 15.99 -6.92 -0.44
N GLY A 267 16.87 -6.62 -1.40
CA GLY A 267 17.86 -7.57 -1.91
C GLY A 267 19.06 -7.69 -0.98
N ARG A 268 20.02 -8.57 -1.32
CA ARG A 268 21.23 -8.79 -0.49
C ARG A 268 22.07 -7.52 -0.27
N GLN A 269 22.07 -6.60 -1.24
CA GLN A 269 22.90 -5.39 -1.24
C GLN A 269 22.16 -4.16 -1.76
N ALA A 270 20.87 -4.28 -2.09
CA ALA A 270 20.10 -3.19 -2.68
C ALA A 270 18.68 -3.17 -2.15
N ARG A 271 18.04 -2.01 -2.27
CA ARG A 271 16.67 -1.81 -1.81
C ARG A 271 15.85 -1.13 -2.89
N ALA A 272 14.62 -1.56 -3.06
CA ALA A 272 13.72 -1.01 -4.07
C ALA A 272 12.32 -0.82 -3.53
N LEU A 273 11.63 0.17 -4.06
CA LEU A 273 10.18 0.29 -3.92
C LEU A 273 9.54 -0.66 -4.93
N ILE A 274 8.70 -1.58 -4.46
CA ILE A 274 8.04 -2.59 -5.30
C ILE A 274 6.55 -2.30 -5.33
N SER A 275 5.94 -2.26 -6.51
CA SER A 275 4.54 -1.93 -6.69
C SER A 275 3.83 -2.98 -7.54
N HIS A 276 2.77 -3.60 -7.00
CA HIS A 276 2.04 -4.69 -7.65
C HIS A 276 0.75 -4.20 -8.33
N MET A 277 0.86 -3.29 -9.29
CA MET A 277 -0.28 -2.55 -9.86
C MET A 277 -1.45 -3.43 -10.32
N ASN A 278 -1.20 -4.61 -10.91
CA ASN A 278 -2.29 -5.51 -11.31
C ASN A 278 -3.01 -6.13 -10.11
N ALA A 279 -2.25 -6.62 -9.12
CA ALA A 279 -2.79 -7.17 -7.89
C ALA A 279 -3.55 -6.09 -7.10
N VAL A 280 -3.01 -4.86 -7.10
CA VAL A 280 -3.66 -3.69 -6.51
C VAL A 280 -4.98 -3.38 -7.22
N SER A 281 -5.02 -3.37 -8.56
CA SER A 281 -6.28 -3.17 -9.30
C SER A 281 -7.30 -4.27 -9.00
N ALA A 282 -6.87 -5.52 -8.83
CA ALA A 282 -7.74 -6.60 -8.37
C ALA A 282 -8.29 -6.33 -6.95
N ARG A 283 -7.44 -5.90 -6.00
CA ARG A 283 -7.84 -5.50 -4.65
C ARG A 283 -8.80 -4.31 -4.65
N ARG A 284 -8.60 -3.33 -5.53
CA ARG A 284 -9.49 -2.17 -5.68
C ARG A 284 -10.88 -2.57 -6.16
N LYS A 285 -10.98 -3.54 -7.08
CA LYS A 285 -12.27 -4.11 -7.49
C LYS A 285 -12.96 -4.83 -6.33
N GLU A 286 -12.20 -5.58 -5.53
CA GLU A 286 -12.72 -6.25 -4.33
C GLU A 286 -13.26 -5.24 -3.31
N LEU A 287 -12.48 -4.21 -2.98
CA LEU A 287 -12.89 -3.11 -2.11
C LEU A 287 -14.12 -2.39 -2.67
N ALA A 288 -14.12 -2.05 -3.96
CA ALA A 288 -15.24 -1.37 -4.57
C ALA A 288 -16.54 -2.19 -4.52
N ALA A 289 -16.46 -3.50 -4.75
CA ALA A 289 -17.59 -4.41 -4.58
C ALA A 289 -18.07 -4.45 -3.12
N PHE A 290 -17.16 -4.49 -2.15
CA PHE A 290 -17.51 -4.44 -0.73
C PHE A 290 -18.24 -3.14 -0.35
N PHE A 291 -17.69 -1.98 -0.73
CA PHE A 291 -18.25 -0.67 -0.40
C PHE A 291 -19.66 -0.49 -0.99
N THR A 292 -19.86 -0.90 -2.24
CA THR A 292 -21.13 -0.73 -2.95
C THR A 292 -22.19 -1.74 -2.49
N LYS A 293 -21.82 -3.01 -2.31
CA LYS A 293 -22.72 -4.06 -1.81
C LYS A 293 -23.31 -3.74 -0.43
N ASN A 294 -22.53 -3.09 0.43
CA ASN A 294 -22.97 -2.73 1.79
C ASN A 294 -23.57 -1.32 1.88
N GLY A 295 -23.72 -0.61 0.76
CA GLY A 295 -24.31 0.74 0.74
C GLY A 295 -23.43 1.83 1.35
N PHE A 296 -22.12 1.60 1.53
CA PHE A 296 -21.18 2.59 2.03
C PHE A 296 -20.78 3.62 0.96
N CYS A 297 -21.11 3.36 -0.30
CA CYS A 297 -20.81 4.20 -1.44
C CYS A 297 -21.97 4.20 -2.43
N SER A 298 -22.32 5.37 -2.97
CA SER A 298 -23.40 5.52 -3.95
C SER A 298 -22.99 5.24 -5.38
N LEU A 299 -21.69 5.17 -5.66
CA LEU A 299 -21.14 4.85 -6.97
C LEU A 299 -21.36 3.38 -7.32
N SER A 300 -21.27 3.02 -8.61
CA SER A 300 -21.14 1.60 -8.98
C SER A 300 -19.76 1.05 -8.61
N ALA A 301 -19.63 -0.27 -8.51
CA ALA A 301 -18.36 -0.91 -8.18
C ALA A 301 -17.29 -0.60 -9.25
N GLU A 302 -17.67 -0.58 -10.53
CA GLU A 302 -16.79 -0.26 -11.65
C GLU A 302 -16.32 1.19 -11.60
N GLU A 303 -17.24 2.13 -11.33
CA GLU A 303 -16.90 3.54 -11.23
C GLU A 303 -15.97 3.82 -10.06
N LEU A 304 -16.27 3.23 -8.89
CA LEU A 304 -15.44 3.37 -7.69
C LEU A 304 -14.04 2.78 -7.91
N ALA A 305 -13.92 1.55 -8.43
CA ALA A 305 -12.63 0.95 -8.75
C ALA A 305 -11.83 1.80 -9.77
N SER A 306 -12.51 2.34 -10.79
CA SER A 306 -11.87 3.24 -11.76
C SER A 306 -11.35 4.54 -11.13
N ARG A 307 -12.08 5.12 -10.16
CA ARG A 307 -11.63 6.29 -9.40
C ARG A 307 -10.40 5.96 -8.54
N MET A 308 -10.43 4.83 -7.83
CA MET A 308 -9.28 4.38 -7.04
C MET A 308 -8.05 4.18 -7.92
N ASP A 309 -8.19 3.57 -9.10
CA ASP A 309 -7.08 3.40 -10.05
C ASP A 309 -6.50 4.74 -10.52
N ARG A 310 -7.34 5.75 -10.79
CA ARG A 310 -6.87 7.09 -11.15
C ARG A 310 -6.13 7.79 -10.01
N TYR A 311 -6.62 7.67 -8.79
CA TYR A 311 -6.03 8.34 -7.62
C TYR A 311 -4.75 7.65 -7.14
N GLY A 312 -4.66 6.33 -7.27
CA GLY A 312 -3.50 5.55 -6.82
C GLY A 312 -2.35 5.41 -7.83
N ALA A 313 -2.43 5.99 -9.03
CA ALA A 313 -1.44 5.78 -10.10
C ALA A 313 -0.18 6.67 -10.04
N ARG A 314 -0.02 7.51 -9.02
CA ARG A 314 1.03 8.55 -8.99
C ARG A 314 2.15 8.19 -8.01
N LEU A 315 3.18 7.49 -8.46
CA LEU A 315 4.32 7.10 -7.59
C LEU A 315 5.68 7.20 -8.28
N GLY A 316 6.71 7.51 -7.48
CA GLY A 316 8.13 7.35 -7.78
C GLY A 316 8.62 8.09 -9.01
N ARG A 317 8.80 9.43 -8.94
CA ARG A 317 9.37 10.22 -10.06
C ARG A 317 10.91 10.29 -10.07
N ASP A 318 11.55 10.16 -8.91
CA ASP A 318 12.98 10.47 -8.77
C ASP A 318 13.89 9.22 -8.75
N LEU A 319 13.30 8.03 -8.85
CA LEU A 319 14.03 6.76 -8.91
C LEU A 319 14.06 6.21 -10.35
N PRO A 320 15.07 5.39 -10.71
CA PRO A 320 14.98 4.64 -11.96
C PRO A 320 13.77 3.71 -11.91
N PHE A 321 12.99 3.70 -12.97
CA PHE A 321 11.71 2.99 -13.05
C PHE A 321 11.85 1.77 -13.96
N TYR A 322 11.46 0.62 -13.42
CA TYR A 322 11.51 -0.66 -14.11
C TYR A 322 10.15 -1.32 -14.15
N ARG A 323 9.76 -1.84 -15.31
CA ARG A 323 8.68 -2.82 -15.45
C ARG A 323 9.27 -4.21 -15.39
N VAL A 324 8.72 -5.04 -14.50
CA VAL A 324 9.17 -6.41 -14.30
C VAL A 324 8.03 -7.38 -14.57
N SER A 325 8.35 -8.52 -15.15
CA SER A 325 7.40 -9.44 -15.77
C SER A 325 7.88 -10.89 -15.66
N PHE A 326 7.07 -11.77 -15.09
CA PHE A 326 7.39 -13.20 -14.91
C PHE A 326 6.67 -14.06 -15.96
N ILE A 327 7.36 -14.95 -16.67
CA ILE A 327 6.87 -15.66 -17.87
C ILE A 327 7.12 -17.15 -17.77
#